data_AF-A0A3D0S4R3-F1
#
_entry.id   AF-A0A3D0S4R3-F1
#
_cell.length_a   1.000
_cell.length_b   1.000
_cell.length_c   1.000
_cell.angle_alpha   90.00
_cell.angle_beta   90.00
_cell.angle_gamma   90.00
#
_symmetry.space_group_name_H-M   'P 1'
#
loop_
_entity.id
_entity.type
_entity.pdbx_description
1 polymer ?
#
loop_
_entity_poly.entity_id
_entity_poly.type
_entity_poly.pdbx_seq_one_letter_code
_entity_poly.pdbx_strand_id
1 'polypeptide(L)'
;MSMERARRDRFSNTTPSAGEFAIAFVLAGVFVFLITPLVVQGLVGWVTAGQFAWPNEHLLDAYGGLLQGRFGAGLARDVADGLPADAVMWVLTVVGEVLALGATVVVALWMRDMTGAGSRHGLATGTQAAEALGLAPLRARANQIRPDLYSRSNRRGFRR
;
A
#
# COMPACT_ATOMS: atom_id res chain seq x y z
N MET A 1 20.44 -12.27 -32.72
CA MET A 1 19.09 -12.00 -32.17
C MET A 1 18.94 -12.19 -30.63
N SER A 2 19.97 -12.61 -29.87
CA SER A 2 19.83 -12.76 -28.40
C SER A 2 20.21 -11.54 -27.56
N MET A 3 21.11 -10.66 -28.03
CA MET A 3 21.57 -9.49 -27.26
C MET A 3 20.52 -8.36 -27.13
N GLU A 4 19.62 -8.20 -28.10
CA GLU A 4 18.55 -7.19 -28.01
C GLU A 4 17.44 -7.57 -27.02
N ARG A 5 17.22 -8.87 -26.78
CA ARG A 5 16.27 -9.33 -25.75
C ARG A 5 16.85 -9.11 -24.35
N ALA A 6 18.11 -9.45 -24.14
CA ALA A 6 18.81 -9.19 -22.88
C ALA A 6 18.91 -7.68 -22.53
N ARG A 7 18.99 -6.80 -23.53
CA ARG A 7 18.90 -5.35 -23.31
C ARG A 7 17.49 -4.90 -22.93
N ARG A 8 16.44 -5.47 -23.53
CA ARG A 8 15.04 -5.16 -23.17
C ARG A 8 14.72 -5.58 -21.73
N ASP A 9 15.18 -6.74 -21.30
CA ASP A 9 14.96 -7.23 -19.92
C ASP A 9 15.66 -6.36 -18.86
N ARG A 10 16.76 -5.68 -19.22
CA ARG A 10 17.44 -4.72 -18.32
C ARG A 10 16.69 -3.40 -18.14
N PHE A 11 15.79 -3.08 -19.08
CA PHE A 11 14.96 -1.87 -19.04
C PHE A 11 13.47 -2.17 -18.75
N SER A 12 13.07 -3.44 -18.69
CA SER A 12 11.85 -3.86 -18.01
C SER A 12 12.09 -3.73 -16.51
N ASN A 13 12.06 -2.48 -16.05
CA ASN A 13 11.94 -2.20 -14.64
C ASN A 13 10.62 -2.87 -14.22
N THR A 14 10.69 -3.96 -13.45
CA THR A 14 9.52 -4.57 -12.80
C THR A 14 9.12 -3.65 -11.65
N THR A 15 8.87 -2.38 -11.94
CA THR A 15 8.13 -1.50 -11.05
C THR A 15 6.74 -2.10 -10.98
N PRO A 16 6.25 -2.45 -9.77
CA PRO A 16 4.93 -3.03 -9.63
C PRO A 16 3.93 -2.12 -10.34
N SER A 17 3.06 -2.71 -11.14
CA SER A 17 2.11 -1.93 -11.92
C SER A 17 1.19 -1.17 -10.97
N ALA A 18 0.66 -0.02 -11.40
CA ALA A 18 -0.30 0.75 -10.58
C ALA A 18 -1.50 -0.11 -10.14
N GLY A 19 -1.84 -1.16 -10.90
CA GLY A 19 -2.89 -2.13 -10.56
C GLY A 19 -2.52 -3.09 -9.42
N GLU A 20 -1.27 -3.58 -9.36
CA GLU A 20 -0.80 -4.45 -8.27
C GLU A 20 -0.81 -3.72 -6.92
N PHE A 21 -0.41 -2.44 -6.91
CA PHE A 21 -0.49 -1.60 -5.71
C PHE A 21 -1.93 -1.38 -5.24
N ALA A 22 -2.86 -1.16 -6.17
CA ALA A 22 -4.27 -0.99 -5.84
C ALA A 22 -4.86 -2.27 -5.21
N ILE A 23 -4.57 -3.43 -5.79
CA ILE A 23 -5.04 -4.73 -5.27
C ILE A 23 -4.44 -4.99 -3.89
N ALA A 24 -3.14 -4.76 -3.71
CA ALA A 24 -2.47 -4.92 -2.42
C ALA A 24 -3.09 -4.02 -1.35
N PHE A 25 -3.41 -2.77 -1.69
CA PHE A 25 -4.05 -1.83 -0.78
C PHE A 25 -5.46 -2.27 -0.38
N VAL A 26 -6.26 -2.75 -1.34
CA VAL A 26 -7.60 -3.29 -1.06
C VAL A 26 -7.51 -4.51 -0.14
N LEU A 27 -6.61 -5.45 -0.44
CA LEU A 27 -6.41 -6.63 0.40
C LEU A 27 -5.95 -6.27 1.81
N ALA A 28 -5.01 -5.33 1.94
CA ALA A 28 -4.56 -4.82 3.23
C ALA A 28 -5.70 -4.12 3.99
N GLY A 29 -6.50 -3.28 3.32
CA GLY A 29 -7.65 -2.61 3.92
C GLY A 29 -8.71 -3.59 4.40
N VAL A 30 -9.03 -4.62 3.61
CA VAL A 30 -9.95 -5.69 4.02
C VAL A 30 -9.39 -6.47 5.21
N PHE A 31 -8.10 -6.80 5.19
CA PHE A 31 -7.47 -7.48 6.33
C PHE A 31 -7.51 -6.64 7.61
N VAL A 32 -7.19 -5.35 7.51
CA VAL A 32 -7.26 -4.40 8.62
C VAL A 32 -8.69 -4.28 9.14
N PHE A 33 -9.67 -4.17 8.24
CA PHE A 33 -11.08 -4.10 8.60
C PHE A 33 -11.57 -5.35 9.35
N LEU A 34 -11.10 -6.52 8.93
CA LEU A 34 -11.46 -7.77 9.58
C LEU A 34 -10.79 -7.91 10.95
N ILE A 35 -9.49 -7.60 11.05
CA ILE A 35 -8.72 -7.83 12.28
C ILE A 35 -9.02 -6.81 13.38
N THR A 36 -9.41 -5.57 13.04
CA THR A 36 -9.54 -4.47 14.02
C THR A 36 -10.55 -4.75 15.13
N PRO A 37 -11.76 -5.26 14.87
CA PRO A 37 -12.69 -5.62 15.94
C PRO A 37 -12.14 -6.66 16.92
N LEU A 38 -11.37 -7.64 16.43
CA LEU A 38 -10.72 -8.66 17.26
C LEU A 38 -9.62 -8.04 18.14
N VAL A 39 -8.83 -7.13 17.58
CA VAL A 39 -7.80 -6.39 18.32
C VAL A 39 -8.42 -5.51 19.39
N VAL A 40 -9.50 -4.79 19.07
CA VAL A 40 -10.22 -3.94 20.04
C VAL A 40 -10.74 -4.80 21.19
N GLN A 41 -11.37 -5.93 20.90
CA GLN A 41 -11.87 -6.84 21.93
C GLN A 41 -10.76 -7.40 22.83
N GLY A 42 -9.64 -7.83 22.24
CA GLY A 42 -8.49 -8.31 23.01
C GLY A 42 -7.85 -7.21 23.87
N LEU A 43 -7.76 -5.99 23.35
CA LEU A 43 -7.22 -4.84 24.09
C LEU A 43 -8.13 -4.44 25.25
N VAL A 44 -9.45 -4.37 25.01
CA VAL A 44 -10.43 -4.05 26.05
C VAL A 44 -10.44 -5.14 27.11
N GLY A 45 -10.47 -6.42 26.71
CA GLY A 45 -10.36 -7.55 27.65
C GLY A 45 -9.07 -7.49 28.49
N TRP A 46 -7.95 -7.09 27.90
CA TRP A 46 -6.71 -6.89 28.66
C TRP A 46 -6.83 -5.75 29.67
N VAL A 47 -7.47 -4.63 29.30
CA VAL A 47 -7.67 -3.48 30.19
C VAL A 47 -8.66 -3.78 31.31
N THR A 48 -9.72 -4.54 31.05
CA THR A 48 -10.80 -4.77 32.02
C THR A 48 -10.60 -6.02 32.86
N ALA A 49 -10.13 -7.13 32.27
CA ALA A 49 -9.93 -8.41 32.94
C ALA A 49 -8.44 -8.68 33.30
N GLY A 50 -7.52 -7.81 32.86
CA GLY A 50 -6.08 -7.98 33.11
C GLY A 50 -5.42 -9.07 32.25
N GLN A 51 -6.18 -9.70 31.35
CA GLN A 51 -5.72 -10.79 30.52
C GLN A 51 -5.98 -10.48 29.04
N PHE A 52 -4.93 -10.57 28.23
CA PHE A 52 -5.08 -10.47 26.79
C PHE A 52 -5.59 -11.81 26.26
N ALA A 53 -6.85 -11.82 25.78
CA ALA A 53 -7.45 -13.00 25.17
C ALA A 53 -7.69 -12.76 23.68
N TRP A 54 -7.34 -13.79 22.91
CA TRP A 54 -7.63 -13.87 21.49
C TRP A 54 -8.64 -15.00 21.28
N PRO A 55 -9.61 -14.86 20.35
CA PRO A 55 -10.53 -15.96 20.06
C PRO A 55 -9.74 -17.12 19.46
N ASN A 56 -9.50 -18.13 20.28
CA ASN A 56 -8.77 -19.34 19.91
C ASN A 56 -9.79 -20.42 19.56
N GLU A 57 -9.54 -21.17 18.49
CA GLU A 57 -10.37 -22.30 17.99
C GLU A 57 -11.77 -21.95 17.45
N HIS A 58 -12.34 -20.79 17.78
CA HIS A 58 -13.70 -20.36 17.39
C HIS A 58 -13.75 -19.04 16.62
N LEU A 59 -12.83 -18.85 15.68
CA LEU A 59 -12.66 -17.59 14.96
C LEU A 59 -13.90 -17.23 14.12
N LEU A 60 -14.55 -18.22 13.50
CA LEU A 60 -15.79 -18.02 12.75
C LEU A 60 -16.98 -17.66 13.63
N ASP A 61 -17.08 -18.28 14.82
CA ASP A 61 -18.15 -17.96 15.79
C ASP A 61 -17.93 -16.58 16.40
N ALA A 62 -16.67 -16.18 16.63
CA ALA A 62 -16.31 -14.84 17.07
C ALA A 62 -16.74 -13.78 16.04
N TYR A 63 -16.45 -14.00 14.74
CA TYR A 63 -16.93 -13.11 13.68
C TYR A 63 -18.45 -13.15 13.51
N GLY A 64 -19.07 -14.33 13.60
CA GLY A 64 -20.52 -14.47 13.53
C GLY A 64 -21.24 -13.71 14.65
N GLY A 65 -20.71 -13.81 15.87
CA GLY A 65 -21.17 -13.04 17.02
C GLY A 65 -20.96 -11.54 16.80
N LEU A 66 -19.80 -11.13 16.31
CA LEU A 66 -19.49 -9.73 16.04
C LEU A 66 -20.39 -9.11 14.97
N LEU A 67 -20.70 -9.85 13.90
CA LEU A 67 -21.69 -9.46 12.88
C LEU A 67 -23.11 -9.35 13.44
N GLN A 68 -23.43 -10.11 14.48
CA GLN A 68 -24.69 -10.03 15.23
C GLN A 68 -24.64 -8.99 16.36
N GLY A 69 -23.52 -8.27 16.51
CA GLY A 69 -23.32 -7.25 17.52
C GLY A 69 -23.04 -7.78 18.94
N ARG A 70 -22.68 -9.06 19.08
CA ARG A 70 -22.32 -9.71 20.34
C ARG A 70 -20.81 -9.79 20.48
N PHE A 71 -20.26 -8.95 21.34
CA PHE A 71 -18.84 -9.01 21.70
C PHE A 71 -18.60 -10.09 22.76
N GLY A 72 -17.38 -10.63 22.81
CA GLY A 72 -17.00 -11.73 23.70
C GLY A 72 -17.28 -13.14 23.17
N ALA A 73 -17.91 -13.26 21.99
CA ALA A 73 -18.07 -14.55 21.32
C ALA A 73 -16.69 -15.16 20.99
N GLY A 74 -16.46 -16.41 21.42
CA GLY A 74 -15.20 -17.12 21.23
C GLY A 74 -14.08 -16.72 22.20
N LEU A 75 -14.34 -15.87 23.20
CA LEU A 75 -13.40 -15.61 24.30
C LEU A 75 -13.63 -16.56 25.48
N ALA A 76 -12.60 -16.70 26.31
CA ALA A 76 -12.75 -17.29 27.63
C ALA A 76 -13.76 -16.50 28.46
N ARG A 77 -14.60 -17.20 29.24
CA ARG A 77 -15.78 -16.61 29.92
C ARG A 77 -15.40 -15.50 30.89
N ASP A 78 -14.29 -15.67 31.59
CA ASP A 78 -13.71 -14.70 32.51
C ASP A 78 -13.38 -13.36 31.83
N VAL A 79 -12.91 -13.39 30.59
CA VAL A 79 -12.64 -12.17 29.81
C VAL A 79 -13.92 -11.63 29.19
N ALA A 80 -14.81 -12.49 28.71
CA ALA A 80 -16.09 -12.08 28.12
C ALA A 80 -16.98 -11.35 29.14
N ASP A 81 -17.04 -11.82 30.39
CA ASP A 81 -17.83 -11.21 31.47
C ASP A 81 -17.25 -9.85 31.92
N GLY A 82 -15.96 -9.60 31.66
CA GLY A 82 -15.29 -8.35 31.94
C GLY A 82 -15.45 -7.27 30.85
N LEU A 83 -16.10 -7.60 29.72
CA LEU A 83 -16.27 -6.63 28.63
C LEU A 83 -17.37 -5.59 28.95
N PRO A 84 -17.21 -4.33 28.50
CA PRO A 84 -18.27 -3.33 28.53
C PRO A 84 -19.50 -3.75 27.72
N ALA A 85 -20.61 -3.04 27.91
CA ALA A 85 -21.83 -3.24 27.12
C ALA A 85 -21.55 -3.16 25.61
N ASP A 86 -22.27 -3.98 24.82
CA ASP A 86 -22.09 -4.10 23.36
C ASP A 86 -22.12 -2.75 22.63
N ALA A 87 -22.93 -1.80 23.09
CA ALA A 87 -22.99 -0.45 22.51
C ALA A 87 -21.66 0.32 22.66
N VAL A 88 -20.99 0.19 23.80
CA VAL A 88 -19.68 0.80 24.05
C VAL A 88 -18.62 0.12 23.19
N MET A 89 -18.68 -1.20 23.10
CA MET A 89 -17.78 -1.97 22.25
C MET A 89 -17.91 -1.57 20.77
N TRP A 90 -19.13 -1.36 20.26
CA TRP A 90 -19.35 -0.85 18.92
C TRP A 90 -18.70 0.52 18.68
N VAL A 91 -18.85 1.46 19.62
CA VAL A 91 -18.21 2.78 19.51
C VAL A 91 -16.69 2.64 19.46
N LEU A 92 -16.11 1.82 20.34
CA LEU A 92 -14.66 1.57 20.36
C LEU A 92 -14.18 0.90 19.06
N THR A 93 -14.94 -0.07 18.53
CA THR A 93 -14.63 -0.72 17.27
C THR A 93 -14.70 0.25 16.10
N VAL A 94 -15.73 1.08 16.01
CA VAL A 94 -15.86 2.09 14.93
C VAL A 94 -14.72 3.11 15.02
N VAL A 95 -14.37 3.57 16.22
CA VAL A 95 -13.24 4.48 16.42
C VAL A 95 -11.93 3.80 16.02
N GLY A 96 -11.72 2.55 16.43
CA GLY A 96 -10.56 1.74 16.06
C GLY A 96 -10.45 1.57 14.54
N GLU A 97 -11.56 1.29 13.86
CA GLU A 97 -11.63 1.15 12.40
C GLU A 97 -11.23 2.43 11.68
N VAL A 98 -11.82 3.57 12.08
CA VAL A 98 -11.50 4.86 11.46
C VAL A 98 -10.01 5.17 11.60
N LEU A 99 -9.42 4.88 12.76
CA LEU A 99 -7.99 5.09 13.00
C LEU A 99 -7.13 4.12 12.19
N ALA A 100 -7.48 2.83 12.16
CA ALA A 100 -6.70 1.79 11.47
C ALA A 100 -6.76 1.93 9.95
N LEU A 101 -7.94 2.18 9.38
CA LEU A 101 -8.10 2.48 7.96
C LEU A 101 -7.46 3.81 7.58
N GLY A 102 -7.62 4.84 8.42
CA GLY A 102 -6.95 6.13 8.25
C GLY A 102 -5.43 5.98 8.19
N ALA A 103 -4.85 5.23 9.13
CA ALA A 103 -3.42 4.91 9.13
C ALA A 103 -2.99 4.13 7.89
N THR A 104 -3.81 3.17 7.44
CA THR A 104 -3.57 2.40 6.21
C THR A 104 -3.50 3.32 4.99
N VAL A 105 -4.43 4.26 4.86
CA VAL A 105 -4.42 5.28 3.79
C VAL A 105 -3.16 6.14 3.87
N VAL A 106 -2.79 6.63 5.06
CA VAL A 106 -1.57 7.45 5.25
C VAL A 106 -0.32 6.68 4.82
N VAL A 107 -0.18 5.41 5.23
CA VAL A 107 0.94 4.55 4.83
C VAL A 107 0.95 4.33 3.31
N ALA A 108 -0.21 4.14 2.69
CA ALA A 108 -0.29 3.95 1.25
C ALA A 108 0.07 5.22 0.46
N LEU A 109 -0.37 6.40 0.92
CA LEU A 109 0.06 7.67 0.34
C LEU A 109 1.57 7.86 0.49
N TRP A 110 2.11 7.57 1.67
CA TRP A 110 3.55 7.63 1.92
C TRP A 110 4.35 6.67 1.03
N MET A 111 3.92 5.41 0.91
CA MET A 111 4.54 4.42 0.02
C MET A 111 4.44 4.85 -1.44
N ARG A 112 3.30 5.41 -1.85
CA ARG A 112 3.11 5.97 -3.20
C ARG A 112 4.09 7.11 -3.45
N ASP A 113 4.29 8.00 -2.50
CA ASP A 113 5.23 9.13 -2.65
C ASP A 113 6.69 8.64 -2.72
N MET A 114 7.03 7.62 -1.94
CA MET A 114 8.35 6.98 -1.99
C MET A 114 8.61 6.25 -3.32
N THR A 115 7.59 5.64 -3.92
CA THR A 115 7.72 4.86 -5.15
C THR A 115 7.46 5.66 -6.43
N GLY A 116 6.70 6.76 -6.36
CA GLY A 116 5.96 7.34 -7.49
C GLY A 116 6.61 8.46 -8.32
N ALA A 117 7.79 8.99 -7.97
CA ALA A 117 8.43 10.03 -8.79
C ALA A 117 9.97 10.05 -8.79
N GLY A 118 10.59 9.44 -7.77
CA GLY A 118 12.06 9.39 -7.62
C GLY A 118 12.69 8.01 -7.81
N SER A 119 11.90 6.95 -8.05
CA SER A 119 12.40 5.57 -8.11
C SER A 119 12.97 5.19 -9.49
N ARG A 120 13.81 6.07 -10.02
CA ARG A 120 14.95 5.67 -10.84
C ARG A 120 16.19 5.90 -9.99
N HIS A 121 16.27 5.20 -8.86
CA HIS A 121 17.44 5.25 -8.00
C HIS A 121 18.68 4.92 -8.84
N GLY A 122 19.57 5.90 -9.01
CA GLY A 122 20.77 5.83 -9.85
C GLY A 122 20.72 6.62 -11.17
N LEU A 123 19.62 7.28 -11.52
CA LEU A 123 19.56 8.18 -12.67
C LEU A 123 19.42 9.63 -12.21
N ALA A 124 20.32 10.49 -12.68
CA ALA A 124 20.22 11.93 -12.46
C ALA A 124 18.84 12.42 -12.93
N THR A 125 18.14 13.17 -12.09
CA THR A 125 16.90 13.84 -12.50
C THR A 125 17.20 14.78 -13.67
N GLY A 126 16.18 15.14 -14.46
CA GLY A 126 16.39 16.03 -15.61
C GLY A 126 17.04 17.37 -15.23
N THR A 127 16.78 17.85 -14.01
CA THR A 127 17.41 19.05 -13.43
C THR A 127 18.85 18.79 -13.02
N GLN A 128 19.16 17.67 -12.36
CA GLN A 128 20.53 17.29 -12.02
C GLN A 128 21.40 17.05 -13.25
N ALA A 129 20.85 16.44 -14.31
CA ALA A 129 21.55 16.29 -15.58
C ALA A 129 21.81 17.66 -16.26
N ALA A 130 20.84 18.58 -16.18
CA ALA A 130 20.99 19.93 -16.69
C ALA A 130 22.00 20.77 -15.90
N GLU A 131 22.12 20.54 -14.60
CA GLU A 131 23.12 21.17 -13.74
C GLU A 131 24.53 20.62 -14.00
N ALA A 132 24.67 19.31 -14.18
CA ALA A 132 25.95 18.67 -14.43
C ALA A 132 26.48 18.86 -15.88
N LEU A 133 25.59 18.89 -16.88
CA LEU A 133 25.95 18.89 -18.31
C LEU A 133 25.53 20.16 -19.06
N GLY A 134 24.72 21.03 -18.45
CA GLY A 134 24.14 22.20 -19.08
C GLY A 134 22.90 21.89 -19.94
N LEU A 135 21.95 22.83 -20.00
CA LEU A 135 20.73 22.71 -20.81
C LEU A 135 21.00 22.71 -22.31
N ALA A 136 21.97 23.50 -22.79
CA ALA A 136 22.24 23.64 -24.22
C ALA A 136 22.86 22.36 -24.84
N PRO A 137 23.87 21.70 -24.24
CA PRO A 137 24.38 20.41 -24.73
C PRO A 137 23.33 19.30 -24.71
N LEU A 138 22.46 19.27 -23.71
CA LEU A 138 21.36 18.30 -23.63
C LEU A 138 20.33 18.49 -24.74
N ARG A 139 19.97 19.75 -25.06
CA ARG A 139 19.07 20.05 -26.18
C ARG A 139 19.68 19.71 -27.53
N ALA A 140 20.97 20.00 -27.72
CA ALA A 140 21.67 19.68 -28.97
C ALA A 140 21.70 18.17 -29.25
N ARG A 141 21.76 17.34 -28.20
CA ARG A 141 21.76 15.87 -28.30
C ARG A 141 20.39 15.23 -28.03
N ALA A 142 19.32 16.01 -28.02
CA ALA A 142 17.98 15.52 -27.69
C ALA A 142 17.49 14.39 -28.61
N ASN A 143 17.94 14.38 -29.86
CA ASN A 143 17.67 13.31 -30.83
C ASN A 143 18.35 11.97 -30.48
N GLN A 144 19.51 12.00 -29.83
CA GLN A 144 20.23 10.82 -29.36
C GLN A 144 19.69 10.33 -28.01
N ILE A 145 19.26 11.26 -27.14
CA ILE A 145 18.72 10.96 -25.81
C ILE A 145 17.28 10.40 -25.92
N ARG A 146 16.46 10.97 -26.82
CA ARG A 146 15.07 10.56 -27.07
C ARG A 146 14.78 10.31 -28.56
N PRO A 147 15.41 9.29 -29.15
CA PRO A 147 15.19 8.96 -30.56
C PRO A 147 13.73 8.57 -30.84
N ASP A 148 13.00 8.11 -29.82
CA ASP A 148 11.57 7.81 -29.90
C ASP A 148 10.73 9.03 -30.29
N LEU A 149 11.00 10.21 -29.72
CA LEU A 149 10.29 11.45 -30.07
C LEU A 149 10.75 12.03 -31.42
N TYR A 150 12.05 11.98 -31.68
CA TYR A 150 12.64 12.67 -32.83
C TYR A 150 12.80 11.80 -34.09
N SER A 151 12.52 10.49 -34.00
CA SER A 151 12.56 9.57 -35.15
C SER A 151 11.59 9.96 -36.27
N ARG A 152 10.42 10.52 -35.95
CA ARG A 152 9.47 11.05 -36.96
C ARG A 152 9.99 12.29 -37.68
N SER A 153 10.78 13.13 -37.00
CA SER A 153 11.43 14.30 -37.60
C SER A 153 12.51 13.87 -38.60
N ASN A 154 13.34 12.90 -38.22
CA ASN A 154 14.47 12.46 -39.04
C ASN A 154 14.02 11.72 -40.33
N ARG A 155 12.86 11.06 -40.30
CA ARG A 155 12.30 10.38 -41.48
C ARG A 155 11.81 11.35 -42.58
N ARG A 156 11.54 12.63 -42.25
CA ARG A 156 11.24 13.68 -43.25
C ARG A 156 12.51 14.31 -43.83
N GLY A 157 13.62 14.31 -43.10
CA GLY A 157 14.91 14.84 -43.58
C GLY A 157 15.58 13.95 -44.64
N PHE A 158 15.30 12.64 -44.63
CA PHE A 158 15.90 11.67 -45.55
C PHE A 158 15.17 11.53 -46.90
N ARG A 159 14.20 12.39 -47.20
CA ARG A 159 13.37 12.36 -48.42
C ARG A 159 13.57 13.56 -49.35
N ARG A 160 14.70 14.26 -49.24
CA ARG A 160 15.12 15.30 -50.19
C ARG A 160 16.51 15.00 -50.72
#